data_AF-A0A938ZLE7-F1
#
_entry.id   AF-A0A938ZLE7-F1
#
_cell.length_a   1.000
_cell.length_b   1.000
_cell.length_c   1.000
_cell.angle_alpha   90.00
_cell.angle_beta   90.00
_cell.angle_gamma   90.00
#
_symmetry.space_group_name_H-M   'P 1'
#
loop_
_entity.id
_entity.type
_entity.pdbx_description
1 polymer ?
#
loop_
_entity_poly.entity_id
_entity_poly.type
_entity_poly.pdbx_seq_one_letter_code
_entity_poly.pdbx_strand_id
1 'polypeptide(L)'
;MRFPCRNLQFAILVTILDNRLGFIVDNLSDLGRVINLHDSSQDLLHRPPDDFLPVLPESPVGNILGFLYKQERSAKKAGKLDYFRYVGVGRALLLNFPKLFAVDDWEGPHTVLISGTSYAPGSPAYHINIKPTILLQSRTGEAGIAESQFFFSPKQNSQANYIALSGLPPARRKLAAKEMVEAMCYSVRGGESFLDEVFEDLEQRKQQQPEWWSDRDRILIVVGSYDESERVTSILQSRYRFDVNINDDGIATLRRDNAPTHLHGILRSEIRNLQHLPTQIVVAPLMALERGHNILNAQGKAAFGAVLFLNRPMPIPDNWQSTVQQLNAWALKHEKDSTLYEEAQSISGSLTLTQVADIFYQNAVAEMVNLNYTAWAFKQLTQGERSVLCWTQLVSIWQIIGRLVRGGVPAVVHFMDVKFAPNSAIDEQDSESTSLLVAIIKVLEPYVEGKDVLARSLYGAFLNALKQMRERNLNYD
;
A
#
# COMPACT_ATOMS: atom_id res chain seq x y z
N MET A 1 -50.05 20.28 0.30
CA MET A 1 -48.76 19.56 0.36
C MET A 1 -47.84 20.26 1.35
N ARG A 2 -47.64 19.70 2.55
CA ARG A 2 -46.59 20.19 3.47
C ARG A 2 -45.28 19.55 3.04
N PHE A 3 -44.43 20.29 2.33
CA PHE A 3 -43.03 19.90 2.20
C PHE A 3 -42.43 19.83 3.61
N PRO A 4 -41.69 18.79 4.00
CA PRO A 4 -41.16 18.71 5.35
C PRO A 4 -40.11 19.81 5.51
N CYS A 5 -40.38 20.84 6.33
CA CYS A 5 -39.43 21.95 6.58
C CYS A 5 -38.02 21.47 6.95
N ARG A 6 -37.88 20.27 7.52
CA ARG A 6 -36.60 19.63 7.81
C ARG A 6 -35.77 19.33 6.56
N ASN A 7 -36.39 18.89 5.47
CA ASN A 7 -35.67 18.55 4.24
C ASN A 7 -35.16 19.81 3.54
N LEU A 8 -35.94 20.90 3.57
CA LEU A 8 -35.52 22.19 3.03
C LEU A 8 -34.39 22.82 3.88
N GLN A 9 -34.53 22.78 5.20
CA GLN A 9 -33.48 23.27 6.11
C GLN A 9 -32.18 22.49 5.95
N PHE A 10 -32.26 21.16 5.80
CA PHE A 10 -31.10 20.32 5.51
C PHE A 10 -30.48 20.68 4.16
N ALA A 11 -31.28 20.83 3.09
CA ALA A 11 -30.78 21.21 1.78
C ALA A 11 -30.05 22.57 1.81
N ILE A 12 -30.62 23.58 2.48
CA ILE A 12 -30.01 24.91 2.65
C ILE A 12 -28.68 24.80 3.42
N LEU A 13 -28.64 24.02 4.52
CA LEU A 13 -27.40 23.82 5.27
C LEU A 13 -26.33 23.14 4.42
N VAL A 14 -26.69 22.14 3.62
CA VAL A 14 -25.77 21.47 2.69
C VAL A 14 -25.28 22.44 1.62
N THR A 15 -26.13 23.29 1.04
CA THR A 15 -25.71 24.28 0.03
C THR A 15 -24.80 25.36 0.62
N ILE A 16 -25.08 25.85 1.83
CA ILE A 16 -24.20 26.82 2.51
C ILE A 16 -22.85 26.17 2.84
N LEU A 17 -22.89 24.92 3.34
CA LEU A 17 -21.69 24.14 3.63
C LEU A 17 -20.86 23.95 2.36
N ASP A 18 -21.49 23.58 1.24
CA ASP A 18 -20.87 23.42 -0.07
C ASP A 18 -20.24 24.72 -0.56
N ASN A 19 -20.94 25.85 -0.50
CA ASN A 19 -20.38 27.14 -0.90
C ASN A 19 -19.16 27.55 -0.06
N ARG A 20 -19.25 27.37 1.27
CA ARG A 20 -18.14 27.69 2.17
C ARG A 20 -16.98 26.74 2.00
N LEU A 21 -17.25 25.47 1.71
CA LEU A 21 -16.21 24.47 1.44
C LEU A 21 -15.57 24.69 0.06
N GLY A 22 -16.33 25.06 -0.97
CA GLY A 22 -15.81 25.48 -2.26
C GLY A 22 -14.82 26.63 -2.10
N PHE A 23 -15.18 27.66 -1.33
CA PHE A 23 -14.26 28.74 -0.98
C PHE A 23 -13.01 28.24 -0.23
N ILE A 24 -13.16 27.36 0.76
CA ILE A 24 -12.01 26.79 1.49
C ILE A 24 -11.11 25.96 0.57
N VAL A 25 -11.68 25.19 -0.34
CA VAL A 25 -10.97 24.33 -1.30
C VAL A 25 -10.22 25.18 -2.33
N ASP A 26 -10.87 26.22 -2.87
CA ASP A 26 -10.24 27.14 -3.82
C ASP A 26 -9.09 27.93 -3.20
N ASN A 27 -9.13 28.14 -1.88
CA ASN A 27 -8.09 28.83 -1.13
C ASN A 27 -7.25 27.87 -0.26
N LEU A 28 -7.34 26.55 -0.49
CA LEU A 28 -6.76 25.53 0.40
C LEU A 28 -5.23 25.56 0.37
N SER A 29 -4.63 25.92 -0.77
CA SER A 29 -3.19 26.12 -0.92
C SER A 29 -2.67 27.25 -0.02
N ASP A 30 -3.45 28.32 0.13
CA ASP A 30 -3.13 29.46 0.99
C ASP A 30 -3.45 29.17 2.46
N LEU A 31 -4.53 28.42 2.72
CA LEU A 31 -4.95 27.97 4.06
C LEU A 31 -4.10 26.83 4.61
N GLY A 32 -3.39 26.07 3.76
CA GLY A 32 -2.51 24.97 4.15
C GLY A 32 -1.34 25.40 5.04
N ARG A 33 -0.99 26.70 5.02
CA ARG A 33 -0.04 27.31 5.98
C ARG A 33 -0.61 27.46 7.39
N VAL A 34 -1.93 27.44 7.55
CA VAL A 34 -2.65 27.71 8.80
C VAL A 34 -3.37 26.45 9.33
N ILE A 35 -3.77 25.53 8.45
CA ILE A 35 -4.54 24.33 8.79
C ILE A 35 -3.74 23.06 8.44
N ASN A 36 -3.46 22.24 9.46
CA ASN A 36 -2.79 20.95 9.34
C ASN A 36 -3.71 19.91 8.64
N LEU A 37 -3.73 19.89 7.31
CA LEU A 37 -4.61 19.03 6.49
C LEU A 37 -3.96 17.69 6.04
N HIS A 38 -2.84 17.27 6.65
CA HIS A 38 -2.08 16.10 6.19
C HIS A 38 -2.60 14.73 6.70
N ASP A 39 -3.67 14.70 7.50
CA ASP A 39 -4.28 13.46 8.03
C ASP A 39 -5.27 12.76 7.07
N SER A 40 -5.55 13.36 5.91
CA SER A 40 -6.37 12.76 4.85
C SER A 40 -5.49 12.48 3.63
N SER A 41 -5.76 11.40 2.90
CA SER A 41 -5.19 11.18 1.56
C SER A 41 -5.49 12.40 0.69
N GLN A 42 -4.51 13.30 0.55
CA GLN A 42 -4.68 14.59 -0.10
C GLN A 42 -4.88 14.46 -1.62
N ASP A 43 -4.65 13.28 -2.18
CA ASP A 43 -4.80 13.00 -3.62
C ASP A 43 -6.19 13.35 -4.17
N LEU A 44 -7.22 13.30 -3.32
CA LEU A 44 -8.60 13.64 -3.69
C LEU A 44 -9.01 15.08 -3.33
N LEU A 45 -8.19 15.77 -2.55
CA LEU A 45 -8.33 17.19 -2.22
C LEU A 45 -7.59 18.07 -3.24
N HIS A 46 -6.50 17.54 -3.81
CA HIS A 46 -5.69 18.26 -4.78
C HIS A 46 -6.39 18.35 -6.13
N ARG A 47 -6.77 19.57 -6.48
CA ARG A 47 -7.09 19.94 -7.86
C ARG A 47 -5.83 19.71 -8.70
N PRO A 48 -5.92 19.02 -9.86
CA PRO A 48 -4.83 19.06 -10.83
C PRO A 48 -4.45 20.52 -11.10
N PRO A 49 -3.15 20.85 -11.30
CA PRO A 49 -2.77 22.23 -11.63
C PRO A 49 -3.61 22.72 -12.82
N ASP A 50 -4.02 23.99 -12.79
CA ASP A 50 -4.98 24.52 -13.76
C ASP A 50 -4.53 24.35 -15.21
N ASP A 51 -3.22 24.41 -15.45
CA ASP A 51 -2.59 24.20 -16.76
C ASP A 51 -2.83 22.79 -17.32
N PHE A 52 -3.09 21.80 -16.46
CA PHE A 52 -3.36 20.41 -16.88
C PHE A 52 -4.84 20.09 -17.03
N LEU A 53 -5.76 20.90 -16.50
CA LEU A 53 -7.20 20.62 -16.59
C LEU A 53 -7.71 20.51 -18.03
N PRO A 54 -7.31 21.39 -18.98
CA PRO A 54 -7.81 21.32 -20.36
C PRO A 54 -7.38 20.06 -21.12
N VAL A 55 -6.30 19.40 -20.67
CA VAL A 55 -5.69 18.26 -21.35
C VAL A 55 -5.96 16.93 -20.65
N LEU A 56 -6.62 16.97 -19.49
CA LEU A 56 -7.03 15.79 -18.77
C LEU A 56 -8.32 15.23 -19.36
N PRO A 57 -8.37 13.94 -19.71
CA PRO A 57 -9.65 13.30 -20.03
C PRO A 57 -10.60 13.45 -18.85
N GLU A 58 -11.84 13.81 -19.15
CA GLU A 58 -12.90 13.94 -18.15
C GLU A 58 -13.10 12.63 -17.38
N SER A 59 -13.64 12.76 -16.17
CA SER A 59 -14.03 11.59 -15.38
C SER A 59 -15.06 10.76 -16.16
N PRO A 60 -14.91 9.42 -16.23
CA PRO A 60 -15.81 8.54 -16.97
C PRO A 60 -17.24 8.53 -16.39
N VAL A 61 -17.43 9.01 -15.16
CA VAL A 61 -18.71 9.16 -14.46
C VAL A 61 -19.11 10.62 -14.29
N GLY A 62 -18.50 11.52 -15.07
CA GLY A 62 -18.66 12.96 -14.91
C GLY A 62 -17.93 13.50 -13.68
N ASN A 63 -17.88 14.83 -13.56
CA ASN A 63 -17.21 15.49 -12.44
C ASN A 63 -17.96 15.23 -11.14
N ILE A 64 -17.34 14.50 -10.22
CA ILE A 64 -17.91 14.25 -8.89
C ILE A 64 -17.23 15.17 -7.89
N LEU A 65 -18.05 15.93 -7.17
CA LEU A 65 -17.68 16.65 -5.97
C LEU A 65 -18.51 16.07 -4.83
N GLY A 66 -17.85 15.64 -3.76
CA GLY A 66 -18.52 14.90 -2.71
C GLY A 66 -17.87 15.06 -1.34
N PHE A 67 -18.66 14.70 -0.34
CA PHE A 67 -18.23 14.60 1.03
C PHE A 67 -18.44 13.17 1.52
N LEU A 68 -17.40 12.62 2.13
CA LEU A 68 -17.45 11.34 2.81
C LEU A 68 -17.46 11.59 4.31
N TYR A 69 -18.57 11.25 4.96
CA TYR A 69 -18.64 11.30 6.41
C TYR A 69 -18.04 10.02 7.02
N LYS A 70 -16.87 10.16 7.62
CA LYS A 70 -16.22 9.12 8.43
C LYS A 70 -16.64 9.30 9.87
N GLN A 71 -17.53 8.43 10.33
CA GLN A 71 -17.92 8.43 11.74
C GLN A 71 -16.70 8.09 12.62
N GLU A 72 -16.34 8.98 13.54
CA GLU A 72 -15.40 8.59 14.60
C GLU A 72 -16.07 7.53 15.47
N ARG A 73 -15.40 6.40 15.69
CA ARG A 73 -15.95 5.27 16.46
C ARG A 73 -16.13 5.57 17.96
N SER A 74 -15.94 6.82 18.39
CA SER A 74 -16.17 7.31 19.75
C SER A 74 -17.43 8.16 19.79
N ALA A 75 -18.41 7.78 20.62
CA ALA A 75 -19.69 8.48 20.75
C ALA A 75 -19.59 9.94 21.24
N LYS A 76 -18.39 10.41 21.64
CA LYS A 76 -18.17 11.75 22.23
C LYS A 76 -17.61 12.79 21.26
N LYS A 77 -17.31 12.44 20.01
CA LYS A 77 -16.79 13.37 19.00
C LYS A 77 -17.63 13.28 17.72
N ALA A 78 -17.89 14.43 17.11
CA ALA A 78 -18.48 14.47 15.77
C ALA A 78 -17.53 13.76 14.78
N GLY A 79 -18.08 13.02 13.82
CA GLY A 79 -17.26 12.36 12.79
C GLY A 79 -16.51 13.35 11.90
N LYS A 80 -15.56 12.82 11.14
CA LYS A 80 -14.77 13.59 10.18
C LYS A 80 -15.51 13.65 8.84
N LEU A 81 -15.60 14.83 8.24
CA LEU A 81 -16.08 14.98 6.87
C LEU A 81 -14.87 15.15 5.95
N ASP A 82 -14.58 14.13 5.15
CA ASP A 82 -13.54 14.19 4.13
C ASP A 82 -14.15 14.71 2.83
N TYR A 83 -13.61 15.79 2.27
CA TYR A 83 -13.96 16.27 0.93
C TYR A 83 -13.17 15.48 -0.12
N PHE A 84 -13.82 15.18 -1.24
CA PHE A 84 -13.14 14.64 -2.41
C PHE A 84 -13.68 15.25 -3.71
N ARG A 85 -12.79 15.34 -4.70
CA ARG A 85 -13.11 15.75 -6.06
C ARG A 85 -12.52 14.75 -7.04
N TYR A 86 -13.33 14.29 -7.99
CA TYR A 86 -12.90 13.45 -9.10
C TYR A 86 -13.22 14.16 -10.42
N VAL A 87 -12.18 14.72 -11.04
CA VAL A 87 -12.28 15.58 -12.24
C VAL A 87 -11.92 14.84 -13.52
N GLY A 88 -11.02 13.87 -13.43
CA GLY A 88 -10.49 13.26 -14.64
C GLY A 88 -9.52 12.13 -14.41
N VAL A 89 -9.10 11.52 -15.52
CA VAL A 89 -8.23 10.35 -15.54
C VAL A 89 -6.77 10.81 -15.59
N GLY A 90 -6.22 11.20 -14.44
CA GLY A 90 -4.84 11.71 -14.34
C GLY A 90 -3.77 10.76 -14.89
N ARG A 91 -4.00 9.45 -14.79
CA ARG A 91 -3.08 8.43 -15.34
C ARG A 91 -2.95 8.51 -16.86
N ALA A 92 -3.94 9.03 -17.57
CA ALA A 92 -3.88 9.23 -19.01
C ALA A 92 -2.74 10.17 -19.42
N LEU A 93 -2.44 11.19 -18.59
CA LEU A 93 -1.33 12.11 -18.87
C LEU A 93 0.01 11.38 -18.93
N LEU A 94 0.28 10.40 -18.07
CA LEU A 94 1.55 9.67 -18.11
C LEU A 94 1.82 9.04 -19.48
N LEU A 95 0.76 8.60 -20.16
CA LEU A 95 0.85 7.91 -21.45
C LEU A 95 0.71 8.85 -22.65
N ASN A 96 0.02 9.97 -22.47
CA ASN A 96 -0.28 10.91 -23.55
C ASN A 96 0.53 12.21 -23.46
N PHE A 97 1.39 12.38 -22.44
CA PHE A 97 2.24 13.56 -22.29
C PHE A 97 3.06 13.90 -23.54
N PRO A 98 3.68 12.92 -24.25
CA PRO A 98 4.40 13.22 -25.49
C PRO A 98 3.49 13.74 -26.60
N LYS A 99 2.19 13.42 -26.57
CA LYS A 99 1.24 13.72 -27.65
C LYS A 99 0.35 14.92 -27.36
N LEU A 100 0.64 15.64 -26.27
CA LEU A 100 -0.24 16.69 -25.74
C LEU A 100 -0.56 17.78 -26.77
N PHE A 101 0.42 18.10 -27.62
CA PHE A 101 0.36 19.20 -28.58
C PHE A 101 0.32 18.71 -30.03
N ALA A 102 -0.09 17.46 -30.25
CA ALA A 102 -0.16 16.88 -31.58
C ALA A 102 -1.14 17.63 -32.51
N VAL A 103 -2.15 18.31 -31.96
CA VAL A 103 -3.10 19.15 -32.72
C VAL A 103 -2.43 20.40 -33.29
N ASP A 104 -1.39 20.91 -32.63
CA ASP A 104 -0.63 22.09 -33.05
C ASP A 104 0.57 21.71 -33.96
N ASP A 105 0.60 20.48 -34.48
CA ASP A 105 1.72 19.90 -35.24
C ASP A 105 3.06 19.93 -34.45
N TRP A 106 2.97 19.91 -33.12
CA TRP A 106 4.13 19.85 -32.25
C TRP A 106 4.32 18.44 -31.68
N GLU A 107 5.51 17.87 -31.87
CA GLU A 107 5.87 16.51 -31.41
C GLU A 107 5.88 16.33 -29.88
N GLY A 108 5.70 17.43 -29.13
CA GLY A 108 5.61 17.43 -27.69
C GLY A 108 6.90 17.03 -26.96
N PRO A 109 6.85 16.83 -25.64
CA PRO A 109 8.02 16.52 -24.84
C PRO A 109 8.48 15.06 -24.98
N HIS A 110 9.78 14.86 -25.19
CA HIS A 110 10.39 13.54 -25.09
C HIS A 110 10.24 13.00 -23.66
N THR A 111 9.56 11.85 -23.53
CA THR A 111 9.20 11.29 -22.22
C THR A 111 9.80 9.90 -22.05
N VAL A 112 10.49 9.68 -20.93
CA VAL A 112 10.96 8.36 -20.50
C VAL A 112 10.26 8.00 -19.19
N LEU A 113 9.47 6.93 -19.20
CA LEU A 113 8.82 6.39 -18.01
C LEU A 113 9.68 5.26 -17.44
N ILE A 114 10.13 5.42 -16.19
CA ILE A 114 10.90 4.41 -15.47
C ILE A 114 10.10 3.97 -14.25
N SER A 115 9.99 2.66 -14.05
CA SER A 115 9.37 2.12 -12.85
C SER A 115 9.95 0.77 -12.47
N GLY A 116 10.14 0.57 -11.16
CA GLY A 116 10.51 -0.73 -10.60
C GLY A 116 9.32 -1.66 -10.33
N THR A 117 8.08 -1.13 -10.31
CA THR A 117 6.88 -1.92 -9.91
C THR A 117 5.61 -1.59 -10.71
N SER A 118 5.70 -0.92 -11.87
CA SER A 118 4.52 -0.53 -12.67
C SER A 118 4.06 -1.58 -13.67
N TYR A 119 4.82 -2.66 -13.85
CA TYR A 119 4.33 -3.82 -14.58
C TYR A 119 3.66 -4.80 -13.61
N ALA A 120 2.44 -4.46 -13.19
CA ALA A 120 1.64 -5.26 -12.26
C ALA A 120 0.23 -5.46 -12.84
N PRO A 121 0.04 -6.28 -13.89
CA PRO A 121 -1.17 -6.27 -14.73
C PRO A 121 -2.52 -6.31 -13.98
N GLY A 122 -2.59 -6.98 -12.84
CA GLY A 122 -3.80 -7.02 -12.02
C GLY A 122 -3.94 -5.93 -10.96
N SER A 123 -3.06 -4.92 -10.88
CA SER A 123 -3.17 -3.80 -9.93
C SER A 123 -3.62 -2.50 -10.61
N PRO A 124 -4.87 -2.07 -10.41
CA PRO A 124 -5.36 -0.76 -10.85
C PRO A 124 -4.64 0.43 -10.20
N ALA A 125 -3.98 0.24 -9.05
CA ALA A 125 -3.23 1.30 -8.39
C ALA A 125 -1.87 1.57 -9.07
N TYR A 126 -1.18 0.50 -9.49
CA TYR A 126 0.23 0.58 -9.91
C TYR A 126 0.46 0.31 -11.39
N HIS A 127 -0.42 -0.45 -12.04
CA HIS A 127 -0.23 -0.84 -13.43
C HIS A 127 -0.36 0.34 -14.38
N ILE A 128 0.57 0.42 -15.33
CA ILE A 128 0.46 1.26 -16.50
C ILE A 128 0.08 0.35 -17.67
N ASN A 129 -1.01 0.69 -18.37
CA ASN A 129 -1.59 -0.13 -19.46
C ASN A 129 -0.80 -0.05 -20.78
N ILE A 130 0.54 -0.04 -20.67
CA ILE A 130 1.48 -0.11 -21.79
C ILE A 130 2.60 -1.06 -21.39
N LYS A 131 2.95 -1.98 -22.30
CA LYS A 131 4.05 -2.90 -22.06
C LYS A 131 5.39 -2.14 -22.09
N PRO A 132 6.25 -2.28 -21.06
CA PRO A 132 7.59 -1.72 -21.08
C PRO A 132 8.37 -2.11 -22.34
N THR A 133 9.05 -1.15 -22.96
CA THR A 133 9.87 -1.35 -24.16
C THR A 133 11.30 -1.75 -23.84
N ILE A 134 11.80 -1.37 -22.66
CA ILE A 134 13.16 -1.65 -22.20
C ILE A 134 13.08 -2.23 -20.79
N LEU A 135 13.80 -3.34 -20.57
CA LEU A 135 14.02 -3.92 -19.26
C LEU A 135 15.46 -3.62 -18.82
N LEU A 136 15.60 -2.87 -17.72
CA LEU A 136 16.89 -2.64 -17.09
C LEU A 136 17.18 -3.78 -16.11
N GLN A 137 18.12 -4.66 -16.47
CA GLN A 137 18.54 -5.76 -15.61
C GLN A 137 19.80 -5.39 -14.84
N SER A 138 19.79 -5.68 -13.54
CA SER A 138 21.01 -5.55 -12.73
C SER A 138 21.96 -6.70 -13.03
N ARG A 139 23.25 -6.39 -13.19
CA ARG A 139 24.28 -7.42 -13.38
C ARG A 139 24.54 -8.26 -12.12
N THR A 140 24.16 -7.76 -10.94
CA THR A 140 24.46 -8.36 -9.63
C THR A 140 23.24 -8.50 -8.72
N GLY A 141 22.07 -7.97 -9.12
CA GLY A 141 20.94 -7.72 -8.22
C GLY A 141 19.96 -8.88 -7.98
N GLU A 142 19.84 -9.82 -8.92
CA GLU A 142 18.87 -10.93 -8.78
C GLU A 142 19.31 -11.96 -7.73
N ALA A 143 20.62 -12.14 -7.55
CA ALA A 143 21.18 -13.10 -6.60
C ALA A 143 20.74 -12.82 -5.15
N GLY A 144 20.81 -11.56 -4.70
CA GLY A 144 20.40 -11.22 -3.34
C GLY A 144 18.93 -11.53 -3.05
N ILE A 145 18.03 -11.28 -4.00
CA ILE A 145 16.60 -11.61 -3.81
C ILE A 145 16.39 -13.11 -3.78
N ALA A 146 17.07 -13.88 -4.64
CA ALA A 146 16.97 -15.33 -4.68
C ALA A 146 17.42 -15.99 -3.36
N GLU A 147 18.39 -15.38 -2.67
CA GLU A 147 18.91 -15.81 -1.37
C GLU A 147 18.14 -15.23 -0.17
N SER A 148 17.10 -14.43 -0.43
CA SER A 148 16.25 -13.88 0.63
C SER A 148 15.36 -14.96 1.22
N GLN A 149 15.14 -14.89 2.54
CA GLN A 149 14.41 -15.92 3.28
C GLN A 149 13.15 -15.36 3.89
N PHE A 150 12.02 -15.94 3.51
CA PHE A 150 10.72 -15.53 4.01
C PHE A 150 10.18 -16.57 5.00
N PHE A 151 9.42 -16.08 5.98
CA PHE A 151 8.86 -16.90 7.05
C PHE A 151 7.44 -16.44 7.36
N PHE A 152 6.54 -17.41 7.52
CA PHE A 152 5.31 -17.19 8.25
C PHE A 152 5.57 -17.53 9.72
N SER A 153 5.55 -16.51 10.58
CA SER A 153 5.94 -16.58 11.98
C SER A 153 4.82 -16.05 12.88
N PRO A 154 3.60 -16.66 12.84
CA PRO A 154 2.47 -16.18 13.61
C PRO A 154 2.79 -16.25 15.11
N LYS A 155 2.39 -15.23 15.86
CA LYS A 155 2.61 -15.19 17.31
C LYS A 155 1.36 -15.52 18.09
N GLN A 156 1.56 -16.15 19.23
CA GLN A 156 0.50 -16.49 20.18
C GLN A 156 0.57 -15.57 21.39
N ASN A 157 -0.58 -15.24 21.96
CA ASN A 157 -0.64 -14.54 23.24
C ASN A 157 -0.43 -15.50 24.41
N SER A 158 -0.48 -14.97 25.64
CA SER A 158 -0.33 -15.76 26.87
C SER A 158 -1.38 -16.86 27.07
N GLN A 159 -2.48 -16.82 26.31
CA GLN A 159 -3.53 -17.84 26.32
C GLN A 159 -3.35 -18.87 25.20
N ALA A 160 -2.19 -18.91 24.54
CA ALA A 160 -1.88 -19.76 23.39
C ALA A 160 -2.79 -19.52 22.16
N ASN A 161 -3.46 -18.36 22.09
CA ASN A 161 -4.26 -17.99 20.92
C ASN A 161 -3.42 -17.20 19.93
N TYR A 162 -3.49 -17.55 18.64
CA TYR A 162 -2.82 -16.78 17.59
C TYR A 162 -3.34 -15.35 17.50
N ILE A 163 -2.41 -14.40 17.41
CA ILE A 163 -2.69 -12.97 17.46
C ILE A 163 -3.02 -12.48 16.05
N ALA A 164 -4.21 -11.89 15.91
CA ALA A 164 -4.64 -11.17 14.72
C ALA A 164 -4.60 -9.67 14.98
N LEU A 165 -3.83 -8.92 14.19
CA LEU A 165 -3.83 -7.46 14.27
C LEU A 165 -4.78 -6.86 13.23
N SER A 166 -4.75 -7.40 12.02
CA SER A 166 -5.60 -7.03 10.90
C SER A 166 -7.06 -7.45 11.07
N GLY A 167 -7.97 -6.57 10.65
CA GLY A 167 -9.41 -6.77 10.75
C GLY A 167 -10.02 -6.48 12.13
N LEU A 168 -9.22 -6.15 13.15
CA LEU A 168 -9.73 -5.78 14.47
C LEU A 168 -10.18 -4.30 14.56
N PRO A 169 -11.21 -3.99 15.35
CA PRO A 169 -11.59 -2.61 15.64
C PRO A 169 -10.53 -1.90 16.52
N PRO A 170 -10.43 -0.56 16.49
CA PRO A 170 -9.34 0.20 17.14
C PRO A 170 -9.05 -0.16 18.59
N ALA A 171 -10.09 -0.36 19.42
CA ALA A 171 -9.90 -0.71 20.83
C ALA A 171 -9.24 -2.09 21.02
N ARG A 172 -9.73 -3.12 20.33
CA ARG A 172 -9.14 -4.47 20.38
C ARG A 172 -7.78 -4.53 19.68
N ARG A 173 -7.60 -3.73 18.62
CA ARG A 173 -6.34 -3.62 17.90
C ARG A 173 -5.21 -3.08 18.77
N LYS A 174 -5.49 -2.12 19.67
CA LYS A 174 -4.51 -1.64 20.66
C LYS A 174 -4.04 -2.77 21.59
N LEU A 175 -4.96 -3.63 22.04
CA LEU A 175 -4.63 -4.77 22.87
C LEU A 175 -3.82 -5.81 22.08
N ALA A 176 -4.25 -6.15 20.87
CA ALA A 176 -3.54 -7.09 20.01
C ALA A 176 -2.12 -6.62 19.65
N ALA A 177 -1.91 -5.32 19.43
CA ALA A 177 -0.57 -4.75 19.23
C ALA A 177 0.32 -4.92 20.46
N LYS A 178 -0.24 -4.75 21.67
CA LYS A 178 0.48 -5.01 22.91
C LYS A 178 0.84 -6.50 23.04
N GLU A 179 -0.13 -7.39 22.85
CA GLU A 179 0.10 -8.84 22.90
C GLU A 179 1.14 -9.29 21.87
N MET A 180 1.11 -8.73 20.66
CA MET A 180 2.09 -9.02 19.60
C MET A 180 3.50 -8.63 20.02
N VAL A 181 3.69 -7.42 20.57
CA VAL A 181 5.00 -6.97 21.05
C VAL A 181 5.48 -7.81 22.23
N GLU A 182 4.59 -8.11 23.19
CA GLU A 182 4.92 -8.99 24.31
C GLU A 182 5.34 -10.39 23.84
N ALA A 183 4.63 -10.97 22.87
CA ALA A 183 4.98 -12.27 22.28
C ALA A 183 6.29 -12.25 21.46
N MET A 184 6.75 -11.08 21.01
CA MET A 184 8.06 -10.94 20.36
C MET A 184 9.20 -10.78 21.39
N CYS A 185 8.94 -10.13 22.52
CA CYS A 185 9.95 -9.79 23.53
C CYS A 185 10.12 -10.85 24.62
N TYR A 186 9.16 -11.76 24.80
CA TYR A 186 9.22 -12.79 25.83
C TYR A 186 9.23 -14.18 25.24
N SER A 187 10.12 -15.03 25.77
CA SER A 187 10.05 -16.46 25.56
C SER A 187 9.05 -17.10 26.52
N VAL A 188 8.12 -17.90 25.98
CA VAL A 188 7.14 -18.66 26.77
C VAL A 188 7.82 -19.72 27.65
N ARG A 189 9.07 -20.11 27.34
CA ARG A 189 9.80 -21.21 27.99
C ARG A 189 11.10 -20.79 28.68
N GLY A 190 11.32 -19.49 28.90
CA GLY A 190 12.55 -18.99 29.54
C GLY A 190 13.82 -19.07 28.68
N GLY A 191 13.66 -19.19 27.35
CA GLY A 191 14.75 -19.05 26.38
C GLY A 191 14.87 -17.63 25.84
N GLU A 192 15.62 -17.46 24.74
CA GLU A 192 15.72 -16.21 23.98
C GLU A 192 14.35 -15.74 23.45
N SER A 193 14.17 -14.43 23.36
CA SER A 193 12.98 -13.86 22.74
C SER A 193 13.05 -13.99 21.22
N PHE A 194 11.93 -13.85 20.53
CA PHE A 194 11.93 -13.89 19.06
C PHE A 194 12.78 -12.77 18.44
N LEU A 195 12.87 -11.61 19.09
CA LEU A 195 13.76 -10.54 18.60
C LEU A 195 15.23 -10.92 18.75
N ASP A 196 15.59 -11.59 19.85
CA ASP A 196 16.96 -12.09 20.06
C ASP A 196 17.30 -13.15 19.00
N GLU A 197 16.40 -14.10 18.74
CA GLU A 197 16.55 -15.10 17.67
C GLU A 197 16.82 -14.44 16.30
N VAL A 198 16.11 -13.34 15.98
CA VAL A 198 16.31 -12.60 14.71
C VAL A 198 17.66 -11.88 14.71
N PHE A 199 18.07 -11.24 15.80
CA PHE A 199 19.38 -10.59 15.87
C PHE A 199 20.54 -11.60 15.80
N GLU A 200 20.39 -12.75 16.46
CA GLU A 200 21.37 -13.84 16.38
C GLU A 200 21.47 -14.41 14.97
N ASP A 201 20.35 -14.64 14.28
CA ASP A 201 20.36 -15.06 12.86
C ASP A 201 21.10 -14.03 11.98
N LEU A 202 20.86 -12.73 12.18
CA LEU A 202 21.57 -11.67 11.44
C LEU A 202 23.08 -11.66 11.76
N GLU A 203 23.48 -11.86 13.01
CA GLU A 203 24.90 -11.91 13.40
C GLU A 203 25.59 -13.17 12.86
N GLN A 204 24.92 -14.33 12.90
CA GLN A 204 25.42 -15.56 12.29
C GLN A 204 25.63 -15.40 10.79
N ARG A 205 24.67 -14.79 10.08
CA ARG A 205 24.79 -14.50 8.65
C ARG A 205 25.92 -13.53 8.34
N LYS A 206 26.14 -12.54 9.20
CA LYS A 206 27.28 -11.61 9.13
C LYS A 206 28.61 -12.33 9.30
N GLN A 207 28.71 -13.30 10.19
CA GLN A 207 29.93 -14.11 10.36
C GLN A 207 30.18 -15.02 9.14
N GLN A 208 29.13 -15.63 8.59
CA GLN A 208 29.23 -16.53 7.43
C GLN A 208 29.50 -15.79 6.12
N GLN A 209 28.85 -14.65 5.90
CA GLN A 209 28.96 -13.88 4.67
C GLN A 209 29.00 -12.36 4.94
N PRO A 210 30.15 -11.84 5.44
CA PRO A 210 30.31 -10.44 5.82
C PRO A 210 30.03 -9.48 4.67
N GLU A 211 30.35 -9.87 3.43
CA GLU A 211 30.10 -9.03 2.25
C GLU A 211 28.63 -8.63 2.13
N TRP A 212 27.69 -9.51 2.46
CA TRP A 212 26.27 -9.24 2.32
C TRP A 212 25.62 -8.64 3.57
N TRP A 213 26.14 -8.96 4.75
CA TRP A 213 25.43 -8.75 6.02
C TRP A 213 26.14 -7.80 7.00
N SER A 214 27.37 -7.36 6.71
CA SER A 214 28.06 -6.37 7.53
C SER A 214 27.28 -5.05 7.60
N ASP A 215 27.13 -4.50 8.81
CA ASP A 215 26.39 -3.26 9.09
C ASP A 215 24.92 -3.32 8.62
N ARG A 216 24.27 -4.46 8.87
CA ARG A 216 22.85 -4.74 8.53
C ARG A 216 22.10 -5.46 9.65
N ASP A 217 22.64 -5.46 10.85
CA ASP A 217 22.04 -5.90 12.12
C ASP A 217 20.94 -4.91 12.57
N ARG A 218 20.02 -4.59 11.66
CA ARG A 218 18.88 -3.69 11.89
C ARG A 218 17.58 -4.32 11.41
N ILE A 219 16.53 -4.12 12.18
CA ILE A 219 15.18 -4.65 11.95
C ILE A 219 14.22 -3.51 11.63
N LEU A 220 13.46 -3.67 10.54
CA LEU A 220 12.32 -2.83 10.22
C LEU A 220 11.02 -3.50 10.69
N ILE A 221 10.26 -2.86 11.57
CA ILE A 221 8.93 -3.33 11.98
C ILE A 221 7.87 -2.52 11.23
N VAL A 222 7.07 -3.21 10.41
CA VAL A 222 6.04 -2.61 9.57
C VAL A 222 4.68 -2.71 10.25
N VAL A 223 4.01 -1.56 10.34
CA VAL A 223 2.65 -1.41 10.90
C VAL A 223 1.73 -0.61 9.97
N GLY A 224 0.49 -0.35 10.39
CA GLY A 224 -0.56 0.18 9.52
C GLY A 224 -0.70 1.71 9.54
N SER A 225 -0.20 2.37 10.58
CA SER A 225 -0.31 3.83 10.72
C SER A 225 0.79 4.39 11.62
N TYR A 226 1.02 5.70 11.56
CA TYR A 226 1.93 6.41 12.46
C TYR A 226 1.53 6.22 13.93
N ASP A 227 0.24 6.37 14.27
CA ASP A 227 -0.26 6.13 15.62
C ASP A 227 0.03 4.71 16.14
N GLU A 228 -0.02 3.71 15.26
CA GLU A 228 0.35 2.34 15.57
C GLU A 228 1.86 2.19 15.74
N SER A 229 2.66 2.87 14.91
CA SER A 229 4.12 2.89 15.01
C SER A 229 4.58 3.43 16.36
N GLU A 230 4.01 4.55 16.79
CA GLU A 230 4.34 5.18 18.07
C GLU A 230 4.00 4.25 19.24
N ARG A 231 2.80 3.66 19.20
CA ARG A 231 2.34 2.76 20.26
C ARG A 231 3.19 1.50 20.36
N VAL A 232 3.47 0.85 19.23
CA VAL A 232 4.33 -0.33 19.17
C VAL A 232 5.72 0.01 19.69
N THR A 233 6.27 1.17 19.29
CA THR A 233 7.57 1.66 19.77
C THR A 233 7.59 1.87 21.27
N SER A 234 6.60 2.56 21.84
CA SER A 234 6.54 2.80 23.29
C SER A 234 6.43 1.50 24.09
N ILE A 235 5.68 0.51 23.59
CA ILE A 235 5.58 -0.80 24.25
C ILE A 235 6.92 -1.52 24.12
N LEU A 236 7.53 -1.52 22.94
CA LEU A 236 8.81 -2.18 22.68
C LEU A 236 9.93 -1.60 23.55
N GLN A 237 10.06 -0.28 23.63
CA GLN A 237 10.98 0.44 24.52
C GLN A 237 10.73 0.17 26.01
N SER A 238 9.56 -0.32 26.40
CA SER A 238 9.30 -0.70 27.80
C SER A 238 9.64 -2.16 28.10
N ARG A 239 9.68 -3.04 27.07
CA ARG A 239 9.76 -4.50 27.24
C ARG A 239 11.04 -5.12 26.71
N TYR A 240 11.67 -4.51 25.72
CA TYR A 240 12.88 -5.00 25.10
C TYR A 240 14.07 -4.14 25.55
N ARG A 241 15.18 -4.80 25.89
CA ARG A 241 16.44 -4.19 26.28
C ARG A 241 17.53 -4.89 25.49
N PHE A 242 18.41 -4.11 24.87
CA PHE A 242 19.61 -4.67 24.26
C PHE A 242 20.60 -5.06 25.36
N ASP A 243 21.35 -6.15 25.16
CA ASP A 243 22.33 -6.66 26.13
C ASP A 243 23.53 -5.73 26.35
N VAL A 244 23.75 -4.78 25.44
CA VAL A 244 24.87 -3.82 25.48
C VAL A 244 24.30 -2.42 25.68
N ASN A 245 25.09 -1.50 26.28
CA ASN A 245 24.86 -0.06 26.54
C ASN A 245 24.44 0.80 25.31
N ILE A 246 23.54 0.30 24.47
CA ILE A 246 22.76 1.09 23.55
C ILE A 246 21.77 1.81 24.47
N ASN A 247 21.96 3.12 24.63
CA ASN A 247 21.01 4.00 25.32
C ASN A 247 19.57 3.77 24.78
N ASP A 248 18.57 4.39 25.39
CA ASP A 248 17.15 4.34 24.96
C ASP A 248 16.89 4.64 23.45
N ASP A 249 17.91 5.04 22.69
CA ASP A 249 17.93 5.38 21.25
C ASP A 249 18.04 4.17 20.29
N GLY A 250 18.20 2.94 20.80
CA GLY A 250 18.30 1.73 19.96
C GLY A 250 17.00 1.36 19.22
N ILE A 251 15.85 1.86 19.70
CA ILE A 251 14.53 1.66 19.09
C ILE A 251 13.92 3.03 18.78
N ALA A 252 13.53 3.25 17.52
CA ALA A 252 12.88 4.49 17.10
C ALA A 252 11.59 4.25 16.32
N THR A 253 10.67 5.21 16.42
CA THR A 253 9.48 5.27 15.57
C THR A 253 9.72 6.23 14.41
N LEU A 254 9.22 5.90 13.23
CA LEU A 254 9.19 6.83 12.10
C LEU A 254 8.05 7.84 12.29
N ARG A 255 8.36 9.13 12.14
CA ARG A 255 7.42 10.24 12.28
C ARG A 255 7.22 10.95 10.95
N ARG A 256 6.13 11.70 10.84
CA ARG A 256 5.91 12.62 9.72
C ARG A 256 6.88 13.78 9.81
N ASP A 257 7.22 14.38 8.67
CA ASP A 257 8.16 15.52 8.61
C ASP A 257 7.64 16.78 9.34
N ASN A 258 6.33 16.90 9.51
CA ASN A 258 5.69 17.99 10.24
C ASN A 258 5.34 17.63 11.70
N ALA A 259 5.85 16.50 12.21
CA ALA A 259 5.61 16.14 13.60
C ALA A 259 6.19 17.22 14.55
N PRO A 260 5.52 17.53 15.67
CA PRO A 260 6.06 18.46 16.66
C PRO A 260 7.47 18.07 17.11
N THR A 261 8.38 19.04 17.18
CA THR A 261 9.81 18.83 17.49
C THR A 261 10.09 18.21 18.86
N HIS A 262 9.13 18.26 19.79
CA HIS A 262 9.25 17.64 21.12
C HIS A 262 8.98 16.12 21.11
N LEU A 263 8.48 15.56 20.01
CA LEU A 263 8.21 14.13 19.90
C LEU A 263 9.46 13.37 19.48
N HIS A 264 9.84 12.36 20.25
CA HIS A 264 10.95 11.47 19.90
C HIS A 264 10.62 10.55 18.71
N GLY A 265 11.63 10.31 17.87
CA GLY A 265 11.55 9.45 16.69
C GLY A 265 12.42 9.96 15.56
N ILE A 266 12.43 9.24 14.43
CA ILE A 266 13.13 9.62 13.21
C ILE A 266 12.13 10.29 12.28
N LEU A 267 12.41 11.49 11.77
CA LEU A 267 11.57 12.11 10.75
C LEU A 267 11.65 11.31 9.45
N ARG A 268 10.55 11.25 8.71
CA ARG A 268 10.48 10.50 7.44
C ARG A 268 11.59 10.88 6.47
N SER A 269 11.91 12.16 6.33
CA SER A 269 12.98 12.69 5.47
C SER A 269 14.40 12.38 5.97
N GLU A 270 14.55 12.00 7.24
CA GLU A 270 15.83 11.71 7.90
C GLU A 270 16.16 10.22 7.96
N ILE A 271 15.21 9.33 7.65
CA ILE A 271 15.46 7.88 7.69
C ILE A 271 16.61 7.42 6.78
N ARG A 272 16.93 8.18 5.73
CA ARG A 272 18.11 7.96 4.89
C ARG A 272 19.45 8.08 5.65
N ASN A 273 19.46 8.76 6.79
CA ASN A 273 20.63 8.94 7.64
C ASN A 273 20.75 7.84 8.72
N LEU A 274 19.95 6.77 8.65
CA LEU A 274 19.94 5.69 9.64
C LEU A 274 21.31 5.10 9.93
N GLN A 275 22.22 5.04 8.95
CA GLN A 275 23.59 4.57 9.13
C GLN A 275 24.41 5.37 10.17
N HIS A 276 24.01 6.60 10.48
CA HIS A 276 24.67 7.46 11.47
C HIS A 276 23.98 7.43 12.84
N LEU A 277 22.88 6.67 12.96
CA LEU A 277 22.12 6.55 14.20
C LEU A 277 22.46 5.22 14.89
N PRO A 278 22.46 5.17 16.23
CA PRO A 278 22.62 3.91 16.98
C PRO A 278 21.38 3.00 16.90
N THR A 279 20.35 3.41 16.15
CA THR A 279 19.07 2.73 16.06
C THR A 279 19.18 1.39 15.32
N GLN A 280 18.80 0.31 16.00
CA GLN A 280 18.75 -1.04 15.47
C GLN A 280 17.33 -1.46 15.08
N ILE A 281 16.30 -0.95 15.75
CA ILE A 281 14.90 -1.23 15.40
C ILE A 281 14.18 0.05 14.99
N VAL A 282 13.60 0.06 13.79
CA VAL A 282 12.74 1.14 13.33
C VAL A 282 11.32 0.62 13.15
N VAL A 283 10.35 1.26 13.81
CA VAL A 283 8.91 0.96 13.61
C VAL A 283 8.30 2.01 12.68
N ALA A 284 7.76 1.58 11.55
CA ALA A 284 7.25 2.49 10.52
C ALA A 284 5.94 1.98 9.89
N PRO A 285 5.05 2.89 9.44
CA PRO A 285 3.90 2.48 8.66
C PRO A 285 4.33 2.11 7.23
N LEU A 286 3.70 1.08 6.66
CA LEU A 286 4.00 0.56 5.31
C LEU A 286 4.13 1.67 4.26
N MET A 287 3.11 2.52 4.14
CA MET A 287 3.03 3.55 3.10
C MET A 287 4.10 4.66 3.24
N ALA A 288 4.71 4.84 4.42
CA ALA A 288 5.72 5.88 4.59
C ALA A 288 7.03 5.57 3.85
N LEU A 289 7.29 4.29 3.56
CA LEU A 289 8.56 3.79 3.02
C LEU A 289 8.48 3.32 1.56
N GLU A 290 7.30 3.43 0.91
CA GLU A 290 7.06 2.98 -0.46
C GLU A 290 7.92 3.71 -1.51
N ARG A 291 8.09 5.04 -1.42
CA ARG A 291 8.87 5.86 -2.37
C ARG A 291 9.64 6.98 -1.67
N GLY A 292 10.76 7.39 -2.28
CA GLY A 292 11.54 8.59 -1.89
C GLY A 292 12.74 8.36 -0.96
N HIS A 293 12.92 7.15 -0.40
CA HIS A 293 13.96 6.91 0.61
C HIS A 293 15.01 5.90 0.14
N ASN A 294 16.28 6.28 0.26
CA ASN A 294 17.43 5.41 0.06
C ASN A 294 18.08 5.12 1.41
N ILE A 295 17.68 4.01 2.03
CA ILE A 295 18.09 3.63 3.38
C ILE A 295 19.23 2.62 3.24
N LEU A 296 20.44 3.16 3.12
CA LEU A 296 21.65 2.38 2.89
C LEU A 296 22.61 2.48 4.07
N ASN A 297 23.46 1.47 4.20
CA ASN A 297 24.62 1.48 5.07
C ASN A 297 25.84 2.13 4.40
N ALA A 298 26.96 2.19 5.12
CA ALA A 298 28.17 2.86 4.65
C ALA A 298 28.76 2.24 3.37
N GLN A 299 28.45 0.99 3.06
CA GLN A 299 28.90 0.29 1.85
C GLN A 299 27.93 0.45 0.66
N GLY A 300 26.90 1.29 0.79
CA GLY A 300 25.89 1.49 -0.25
C GLY A 300 24.93 0.31 -0.43
N LYS A 301 24.83 -0.59 0.55
CA LYS A 301 23.90 -1.73 0.61
C LYS A 301 22.74 -1.38 1.53
N ALA A 302 21.64 -2.13 1.48
CA ALA A 302 20.48 -1.89 2.33
C ALA A 302 20.87 -1.89 3.82
N ALA A 303 20.45 -0.87 4.58
CA ALA A 303 20.81 -0.76 6.01
C ALA A 303 20.10 -1.79 6.91
N PHE A 304 18.93 -2.27 6.49
CA PHE A 304 18.16 -3.28 7.20
C PHE A 304 18.48 -4.68 6.68
N GLY A 305 18.68 -5.62 7.61
CA GLY A 305 18.82 -7.05 7.33
C GLY A 305 17.49 -7.79 7.37
N ALA A 306 16.59 -7.39 8.28
CA ALA A 306 15.30 -8.04 8.47
C ALA A 306 14.11 -7.07 8.47
N VAL A 307 12.94 -7.57 8.06
CA VAL A 307 11.65 -6.86 8.17
C VAL A 307 10.58 -7.76 8.79
N LEU A 308 9.83 -7.20 9.74
CA LEU A 308 8.72 -7.87 10.44
C LEU A 308 7.40 -7.18 10.08
N PHE A 309 6.52 -7.87 9.36
CA PHE A 309 5.18 -7.37 9.04
C PHE A 309 4.21 -7.73 10.16
N LEU A 310 3.89 -6.77 11.04
CA LEU A 310 2.96 -6.98 12.15
C LEU A 310 1.49 -6.97 11.73
N ASN A 311 1.20 -6.51 10.52
CA ASN A 311 -0.15 -6.52 9.99
C ASN A 311 -0.16 -6.83 8.49
N ARG A 312 -1.27 -7.43 8.07
CA ARG A 312 -1.58 -7.56 6.65
C ARG A 312 -1.93 -6.18 6.08
N PRO A 313 -1.25 -5.69 5.04
CA PRO A 313 -1.60 -4.43 4.42
C PRO A 313 -2.96 -4.60 3.73
N MET A 314 -3.89 -3.69 4.03
CA MET A 314 -5.26 -3.71 3.53
C MET A 314 -5.65 -2.29 3.11
N PRO A 315 -6.47 -2.13 2.06
CA PRO A 315 -7.05 -0.84 1.74
C PRO A 315 -7.84 -0.32 2.94
N ILE A 316 -7.77 0.99 3.17
CA ILE A 316 -8.56 1.63 4.21
C ILE A 316 -10.03 1.52 3.79
N PRO A 317 -10.93 1.00 4.65
CA PRO A 317 -12.36 0.98 4.37
C PRO A 317 -12.88 2.39 4.05
N ASP A 318 -13.87 2.47 3.17
CA ASP A 318 -14.47 3.74 2.73
C ASP A 318 -13.49 4.70 2.04
N ASN A 319 -12.31 4.24 1.59
CA ASN A 319 -11.40 5.09 0.86
C ASN A 319 -11.82 5.22 -0.60
N TRP A 320 -12.41 6.36 -0.96
CA TRP A 320 -12.80 6.66 -2.34
C TRP A 320 -11.64 6.59 -3.35
N GLN A 321 -10.38 6.75 -2.89
CA GLN A 321 -9.22 6.72 -3.76
C GLN A 321 -9.05 5.36 -4.45
N SER A 322 -9.39 4.24 -3.79
CA SER A 322 -9.33 2.92 -4.44
C SER A 322 -10.39 2.77 -5.51
N THR A 323 -11.57 3.35 -5.32
CA THR A 323 -12.64 3.38 -6.33
C THR A 323 -12.19 4.19 -7.54
N VAL A 324 -11.63 5.38 -7.32
CA VAL A 324 -11.09 6.24 -8.40
C VAL A 324 -9.96 5.55 -9.17
N GLN A 325 -9.04 4.86 -8.49
CA GLN A 325 -7.95 4.14 -9.15
C GLN A 325 -8.46 2.99 -10.03
N GLN A 326 -9.46 2.24 -9.55
CA GLN A 326 -10.10 1.16 -10.31
C GLN A 326 -10.89 1.68 -11.50
N LEU A 327 -11.67 2.74 -11.29
CA LEU A 327 -12.45 3.38 -12.34
C LEU A 327 -11.56 4.02 -13.43
N ASN A 328 -10.44 4.65 -13.04
CA ASN A 328 -9.44 5.14 -13.99
C ASN A 328 -8.80 4.00 -14.80
N ALA A 329 -8.49 2.86 -14.16
CA ALA A 329 -7.96 1.70 -14.87
C ALA A 329 -9.00 1.08 -15.81
N TRP A 330 -10.25 0.99 -15.37
CA TRP A 330 -11.38 0.56 -16.19
C TRP A 330 -11.54 1.47 -17.41
N ALA A 331 -11.54 2.79 -17.23
CA ALA A 331 -11.71 3.75 -18.32
C ALA A 331 -10.59 3.63 -19.37
N LEU A 332 -9.32 3.58 -18.93
CA LEU A 332 -8.17 3.43 -19.83
C LEU A 332 -8.13 2.07 -20.54
N LYS A 333 -8.72 1.02 -19.95
CA LYS A 333 -8.83 -0.29 -20.60
C LYS A 333 -9.90 -0.27 -21.69
N HIS A 334 -11.03 0.40 -21.43
CA HIS A 334 -12.19 0.35 -22.31
C HIS A 334 -12.29 1.52 -23.30
N GLU A 335 -11.42 2.53 -23.21
CA GLU A 335 -11.36 3.67 -24.16
C GLU A 335 -11.31 3.22 -25.64
N LYS A 336 -10.66 2.08 -25.90
CA LYS A 336 -10.48 1.51 -27.25
C LYS A 336 -11.24 0.21 -27.46
N ASP A 337 -12.12 -0.15 -26.54
CA ASP A 337 -12.86 -1.40 -26.58
C ASP A 337 -14.15 -1.23 -27.38
N SER A 338 -14.14 -1.72 -28.63
CA SER A 338 -15.32 -1.65 -29.51
C SER A 338 -16.47 -2.51 -29.02
N THR A 339 -16.21 -3.52 -28.16
CA THR A 339 -17.22 -4.49 -27.72
C THR A 339 -18.32 -3.85 -26.88
N LEU A 340 -18.00 -2.76 -26.17
CA LEU A 340 -18.99 -1.97 -25.41
C LEU A 340 -20.11 -1.39 -26.28
N TYR A 341 -19.86 -1.27 -27.58
CA TYR A 341 -20.76 -0.59 -28.52
C TYR A 341 -21.43 -1.55 -29.50
N GLU A 342 -21.07 -2.84 -29.51
CA GLU A 342 -21.54 -3.82 -30.50
C GLU A 342 -23.06 -3.96 -30.50
N GLU A 343 -23.68 -4.06 -29.32
CA GLU A 343 -25.14 -4.18 -29.20
C GLU A 343 -25.84 -2.94 -29.79
N ALA A 344 -25.40 -1.75 -29.40
CA ALA A 344 -25.98 -0.50 -29.87
C ALA A 344 -25.76 -0.28 -31.38
N GLN A 345 -24.59 -0.68 -31.90
CA GLN A 345 -24.28 -0.63 -33.34
C GLN A 345 -25.14 -1.62 -34.14
N SER A 346 -25.43 -2.80 -33.58
CA SER A 346 -26.30 -3.79 -34.23
C SER A 346 -27.74 -3.30 -34.40
N ILE A 347 -28.22 -2.48 -33.45
CA ILE A 347 -29.58 -1.94 -33.44
C ILE A 347 -29.69 -0.66 -34.27
N SER A 348 -28.73 0.27 -34.11
CA SER A 348 -28.83 1.64 -34.64
C SER A 348 -27.91 1.92 -35.84
N GLY A 349 -27.07 0.96 -36.23
CA GLY A 349 -26.05 1.16 -37.26
C GLY A 349 -24.88 2.01 -36.75
N SER A 350 -24.54 3.08 -37.48
CA SER A 350 -23.46 3.99 -37.07
C SER A 350 -23.87 4.84 -35.87
N LEU A 351 -23.09 4.78 -34.80
CA LEU A 351 -23.33 5.58 -33.60
C LEU A 351 -22.79 7.00 -33.75
N THR A 352 -23.51 7.97 -33.22
CA THR A 352 -23.03 9.34 -33.01
C THR A 352 -22.08 9.39 -31.82
N LEU A 353 -21.22 10.43 -31.76
CA LEU A 353 -20.32 10.64 -30.61
C LEU A 353 -21.08 10.77 -29.29
N THR A 354 -22.26 11.40 -29.30
CA THR A 354 -23.11 11.52 -28.11
C THR A 354 -23.58 10.15 -27.62
N GLN A 355 -24.03 9.28 -28.52
CA GLN A 355 -24.44 7.92 -28.15
C GLN A 355 -23.27 7.09 -27.60
N VAL A 356 -22.09 7.22 -28.20
CA VAL A 356 -20.86 6.57 -27.71
C VAL A 356 -20.52 7.06 -26.30
N ALA A 357 -20.57 8.38 -26.07
CA ALA A 357 -20.32 8.97 -24.75
C ALA A 357 -21.34 8.52 -23.71
N ASP A 358 -22.63 8.50 -24.05
CA ASP A 358 -23.71 8.06 -23.16
C ASP A 358 -23.55 6.60 -22.76
N ILE A 359 -23.27 5.70 -23.73
CA ILE A 359 -23.04 4.28 -23.46
C ILE A 359 -21.83 4.09 -22.53
N PHE A 360 -20.74 4.80 -22.81
CA PHE A 360 -19.54 4.71 -21.98
C PHE A 360 -19.80 5.19 -20.55
N TYR A 361 -20.49 6.32 -20.40
CA TYR A 361 -20.89 6.87 -19.10
C TYR A 361 -21.78 5.91 -18.31
N GLN A 362 -22.79 5.30 -18.92
CA GLN A 362 -23.67 4.35 -18.22
C GLN A 362 -22.90 3.13 -17.72
N ASN A 363 -21.99 2.58 -18.54
CA ASN A 363 -21.13 1.47 -18.13
C ASN A 363 -20.17 1.88 -17.01
N ALA A 364 -19.60 3.07 -17.07
CA ALA A 364 -18.72 3.60 -16.02
C ALA A 364 -19.46 3.79 -14.69
N VAL A 365 -20.70 4.29 -14.72
CA VAL A 365 -21.55 4.45 -13.53
C VAL A 365 -21.90 3.09 -12.94
N ALA A 366 -22.25 2.11 -13.77
CA ALA A 366 -22.52 0.75 -13.33
C ALA A 366 -21.29 0.13 -12.64
N GLU A 367 -20.09 0.31 -13.22
CA GLU A 367 -18.83 -0.13 -12.63
C GLU A 367 -18.54 0.58 -11.29
N MET A 368 -18.70 1.90 -11.23
CA MET A 368 -18.53 2.66 -9.99
C MET A 368 -19.47 2.15 -8.88
N VAL A 369 -20.72 1.87 -9.22
CA VAL A 369 -21.71 1.31 -8.29
C VAL A 369 -21.28 -0.08 -7.82
N ASN A 370 -20.84 -0.95 -8.74
CA ASN A 370 -20.33 -2.29 -8.42
C ASN A 370 -19.14 -2.22 -7.43
N LEU A 371 -18.16 -1.36 -7.70
CA LEU A 371 -16.99 -1.16 -6.85
C LEU A 371 -17.35 -0.70 -5.42
N ASN A 372 -18.48 0.00 -5.26
CA ASN A 372 -18.97 0.42 -3.94
C ASN A 372 -19.71 -0.70 -3.18
N TYR A 373 -20.12 -1.76 -3.87
CA TYR A 373 -20.71 -2.95 -3.26
C TYR A 373 -19.70 -4.06 -2.95
N THR A 374 -18.43 -3.90 -3.36
CA THR A 374 -17.36 -4.87 -3.09
C THR A 374 -17.24 -5.19 -1.59
N ALA A 375 -17.14 -6.49 -1.29
CA ALA A 375 -17.04 -6.97 0.09
C ALA A 375 -15.76 -6.50 0.78
N TRP A 376 -15.83 -6.25 2.08
CA TRP A 376 -14.67 -5.75 2.84
C TRP A 376 -13.78 -6.86 3.41
N ALA A 377 -14.34 -8.06 3.59
CA ALA A 377 -13.60 -9.19 4.15
C ALA A 377 -12.95 -10.00 3.03
N PHE A 378 -11.66 -10.30 3.18
CA PHE A 378 -10.89 -11.08 2.20
C PHE A 378 -11.57 -12.37 1.73
N LYS A 379 -12.17 -13.14 2.65
CA LYS A 379 -12.87 -14.41 2.35
C LYS A 379 -14.16 -14.22 1.53
N GLN A 380 -14.74 -13.01 1.55
CA GLN A 380 -16.00 -12.69 0.87
C GLN A 380 -15.77 -12.10 -0.53
N LEU A 381 -14.54 -11.73 -0.87
CA LEU A 381 -14.19 -11.21 -2.19
C LEU A 381 -14.42 -12.29 -3.26
N THR A 382 -14.95 -11.89 -4.40
CA THR A 382 -14.93 -12.71 -5.62
C THR A 382 -13.49 -12.97 -6.07
N GLN A 383 -13.30 -13.92 -6.98
CA GLN A 383 -11.97 -14.22 -7.52
C GLN A 383 -11.31 -12.99 -8.18
N GLY A 384 -12.08 -12.20 -8.93
CA GLY A 384 -11.59 -10.98 -9.59
C GLY A 384 -11.17 -9.90 -8.60
N GLU A 385 -12.03 -9.56 -7.63
CA GLU A 385 -11.73 -8.57 -6.60
C GLU A 385 -10.53 -9.00 -5.74
N ARG A 386 -10.45 -10.29 -5.44
CA ARG A 386 -9.31 -10.85 -4.69
C ARG A 386 -8.02 -10.73 -5.47
N SER A 387 -8.02 -11.01 -6.77
CA SER A 387 -6.85 -10.84 -7.63
C SER A 387 -6.36 -9.39 -7.62
N VAL A 388 -7.27 -8.42 -7.74
CA VAL A 388 -6.97 -6.97 -7.66
C VAL A 388 -6.33 -6.60 -6.33
N LEU A 389 -6.91 -7.07 -5.22
CA LEU A 389 -6.37 -6.85 -3.89
C LEU A 389 -4.97 -7.47 -3.75
N CYS A 390 -4.80 -8.72 -4.17
CA CYS A 390 -3.53 -9.45 -4.04
C CYS A 390 -2.41 -8.76 -4.84
N TRP A 391 -2.67 -8.40 -6.09
CA TRP A 391 -1.71 -7.65 -6.92
C TRP A 391 -1.33 -6.30 -6.29
N THR A 392 -2.30 -5.59 -5.74
CA THR A 392 -2.05 -4.27 -5.13
C THR A 392 -1.23 -4.41 -3.85
N GLN A 393 -1.56 -5.38 -2.99
CA GLN A 393 -0.81 -5.61 -1.75
C GLN A 393 0.58 -6.19 -2.00
N LEU A 394 0.71 -7.06 -3.00
CA LEU A 394 1.99 -7.56 -3.49
C LEU A 394 2.94 -6.40 -3.79
N VAL A 395 2.49 -5.41 -4.58
CA VAL A 395 3.35 -4.27 -4.94
C VAL A 395 3.78 -3.48 -3.71
N SER A 396 2.88 -3.21 -2.76
CA SER A 396 3.23 -2.50 -1.52
C SER A 396 4.22 -3.29 -0.64
N ILE A 397 4.01 -4.60 -0.47
CA ILE A 397 4.96 -5.48 0.25
C ILE A 397 6.31 -5.49 -0.46
N TRP A 398 6.30 -5.63 -1.78
CA TRP A 398 7.50 -5.69 -2.60
C TRP A 398 8.28 -4.37 -2.59
N GLN A 399 7.61 -3.22 -2.52
CA GLN A 399 8.29 -1.92 -2.40
C GLN A 399 9.09 -1.78 -1.11
N ILE A 400 8.63 -2.40 -0.01
CA ILE A 400 9.36 -2.46 1.26
C ILE A 400 10.52 -3.43 1.20
N ILE A 401 10.28 -4.67 0.74
CA ILE A 401 11.35 -5.66 0.59
C ILE A 401 12.43 -5.16 -0.37
N GLY A 402 12.02 -4.44 -1.42
CA GLY A 402 12.88 -3.69 -2.34
C GLY A 402 13.79 -2.64 -1.68
N ARG A 403 13.52 -2.23 -0.43
CA ARG A 403 14.43 -1.39 0.38
C ARG A 403 15.50 -2.22 1.06
N LEU A 404 15.20 -3.47 1.40
CA LEU A 404 16.10 -4.39 2.09
C LEU A 404 17.05 -5.15 1.16
N VAL A 405 16.74 -5.23 -0.14
CA VAL A 405 17.58 -5.94 -1.13
C VAL A 405 18.48 -5.00 -1.96
N ARG A 406 18.57 -3.73 -1.58
CA ARG A 406 19.37 -2.73 -2.29
C ARG A 406 20.85 -3.04 -2.24
N GLY A 407 21.53 -2.89 -3.37
CA GLY A 407 22.92 -3.33 -3.52
C GLY A 407 23.06 -4.82 -3.86
N GLY A 408 21.95 -5.52 -4.17
CA GLY A 408 21.96 -6.92 -4.60
C GLY A 408 22.21 -7.90 -3.45
N VAL A 409 21.74 -7.55 -2.25
CA VAL A 409 21.93 -8.36 -1.03
C VAL A 409 20.62 -9.00 -0.58
N PRO A 410 20.66 -10.13 0.15
CA PRO A 410 19.47 -10.78 0.68
C PRO A 410 18.83 -10.05 1.86
N ALA A 411 17.57 -10.40 2.11
CA ALA A 411 16.77 -9.93 3.23
C ALA A 411 16.09 -11.09 3.96
N VAL A 412 15.87 -10.92 5.26
CA VAL A 412 15.02 -11.80 6.08
C VAL A 412 13.64 -11.16 6.24
N VAL A 413 12.57 -11.90 5.96
CA VAL A 413 11.20 -11.37 5.99
C VAL A 413 10.33 -12.26 6.87
N HIS A 414 9.69 -11.69 7.88
CA HIS A 414 8.70 -12.39 8.70
C HIS A 414 7.31 -11.79 8.58
N PHE A 415 6.33 -12.64 8.30
CA PHE A 415 4.89 -12.33 8.36
C PHE A 415 4.33 -12.78 9.70
N MET A 416 4.02 -11.83 10.58
CA MET A 416 3.73 -12.09 12.00
C MET A 416 2.24 -12.19 12.32
N ASP A 417 1.40 -11.51 11.55
CA ASP A 417 -0.05 -11.50 11.74
C ASP A 417 -0.66 -12.83 11.24
N VAL A 418 -1.40 -13.53 12.10
CA VAL A 418 -2.09 -14.78 11.71
C VAL A 418 -3.02 -14.60 10.50
N LYS A 419 -3.50 -13.37 10.24
CA LYS A 419 -4.36 -13.07 9.08
C LYS A 419 -3.66 -13.18 7.72
N PHE A 420 -2.33 -13.36 7.68
CA PHE A 420 -1.63 -13.67 6.43
C PHE A 420 -1.97 -15.09 5.93
N ALA A 421 -1.98 -16.08 6.82
CA ALA A 421 -2.23 -17.50 6.52
C ALA A 421 -2.88 -18.20 7.73
N PRO A 422 -4.20 -17.99 7.94
CA PRO A 422 -4.86 -18.36 9.19
C PRO A 422 -4.96 -19.86 9.42
N ASN A 423 -5.13 -20.66 8.36
CA ASN A 423 -5.25 -22.11 8.50
C ASN A 423 -3.87 -22.74 8.71
N SER A 424 -2.84 -22.23 8.02
CA SER A 424 -1.45 -22.68 8.18
C SER A 424 -0.95 -22.54 9.61
N ALA A 425 -1.43 -21.54 10.37
CA ALA A 425 -1.06 -21.37 11.77
C ALA A 425 -1.55 -22.51 12.66
N ILE A 426 -2.65 -23.18 12.30
CA ILE A 426 -3.20 -24.32 13.04
C ILE A 426 -2.91 -25.64 12.33
N ASP A 427 -1.84 -25.68 11.53
CA ASP A 427 -1.39 -26.83 10.73
C ASP A 427 -2.44 -27.34 9.70
N GLU A 428 -3.44 -26.53 9.39
CA GLU A 428 -4.43 -26.79 8.35
C GLU A 428 -4.04 -26.14 7.02
N GLN A 429 -4.67 -26.59 5.94
CA GLN A 429 -4.36 -26.11 4.61
C GLN A 429 -5.05 -24.77 4.31
N ASP A 430 -4.28 -23.79 3.86
CA ASP A 430 -4.77 -22.54 3.29
C ASP A 430 -5.02 -22.67 1.78
N SER A 431 -5.98 -21.89 1.30
CA SER A 431 -6.27 -21.69 -0.12
C SER A 431 -6.16 -20.22 -0.49
N GLU A 432 -6.30 -19.91 -1.78
CA GLU A 432 -6.41 -18.54 -2.28
C GLU A 432 -7.53 -17.73 -1.59
N SER A 433 -8.58 -18.39 -1.10
CA SER A 433 -9.70 -17.71 -0.44
C SER A 433 -9.45 -17.42 1.05
N THR A 434 -8.51 -18.13 1.69
CA THR A 434 -8.27 -18.03 3.14
C THR A 434 -7.01 -17.26 3.49
N SER A 435 -5.95 -17.38 2.67
CA SER A 435 -4.63 -16.79 2.90
C SER A 435 -4.26 -15.77 1.85
N LEU A 436 -3.80 -14.59 2.29
CA LEU A 436 -3.26 -13.58 1.38
C LEU A 436 -1.95 -14.07 0.75
N LEU A 437 -1.10 -14.75 1.51
CA LEU A 437 0.19 -15.24 0.99
C LEU A 437 -0.02 -16.26 -0.12
N VAL A 438 -0.92 -17.23 0.10
CA VAL A 438 -1.27 -18.24 -0.91
C VAL A 438 -1.91 -17.58 -2.13
N ALA A 439 -2.83 -16.64 -1.93
CA ALA A 439 -3.44 -15.91 -3.04
C ALA A 439 -2.42 -15.11 -3.87
N ILE A 440 -1.43 -14.47 -3.23
CA ILE A 440 -0.34 -13.78 -3.94
C ILE A 440 0.48 -14.77 -4.77
N ILE A 441 0.82 -15.94 -4.21
CA ILE A 441 1.56 -16.99 -4.93
C ILE A 441 0.78 -17.41 -6.20
N LYS A 442 -0.48 -17.81 -6.04
CA LYS A 442 -1.32 -18.30 -7.16
C LYS A 442 -1.60 -17.23 -8.22
N VAL A 443 -1.71 -15.97 -7.81
CA VAL A 443 -1.85 -14.84 -8.73
C VAL A 443 -0.59 -14.58 -9.55
N LEU A 444 0.61 -14.82 -8.98
CA LEU A 444 1.89 -14.60 -9.65
C LEU A 444 2.34 -15.76 -10.53
N GLU A 445 2.07 -16.99 -10.14
CA GLU A 445 2.44 -18.22 -10.86
C GLU A 445 2.23 -18.15 -12.38
N PRO A 446 1.03 -17.86 -12.91
CA PRO A 446 0.79 -17.87 -14.35
C PRO A 446 1.60 -16.81 -15.10
N TYR A 447 1.94 -15.69 -14.45
CA TYR A 447 2.73 -14.63 -15.06
C TYR A 447 4.23 -14.97 -15.08
N VAL A 448 4.75 -15.53 -13.98
CA VAL A 448 6.19 -15.85 -13.85
C VAL A 448 6.58 -17.13 -14.60
N GLU A 449 5.74 -18.17 -14.51
CA GLU A 449 5.98 -19.47 -15.13
C GLU A 449 5.64 -19.47 -16.63
N GLY A 450 4.78 -18.53 -17.05
CA GLY A 450 4.49 -18.27 -18.45
C GLY A 450 5.68 -17.74 -19.25
N LYS A 451 5.41 -17.33 -20.49
CA LYS A 451 6.43 -16.77 -21.41
C LYS A 451 6.74 -15.29 -21.16
N ASP A 452 6.20 -14.70 -20.10
CA ASP A 452 6.37 -13.27 -19.82
C ASP A 452 7.70 -13.00 -19.11
N VAL A 453 8.71 -12.65 -19.91
CA VAL A 453 10.06 -12.30 -19.45
C VAL A 453 10.03 -11.15 -18.42
N LEU A 454 9.10 -10.19 -18.56
CA LEU A 454 9.02 -9.05 -17.65
C LEU A 454 8.56 -9.49 -16.26
N ALA A 455 7.47 -10.26 -16.19
CA ALA A 455 6.97 -10.78 -14.91
C ALA A 455 8.02 -11.67 -14.23
N ARG A 456 8.72 -12.52 -15.00
CA ARG A 456 9.78 -13.37 -14.46
C ARG A 456 10.94 -12.56 -13.89
N SER A 457 11.45 -11.56 -14.59
CA SER A 457 12.55 -10.73 -14.07
C SER A 457 12.13 -9.86 -12.88
N LEU A 458 10.89 -9.38 -12.83
CA LEU A 458 10.44 -8.50 -11.75
C LEU A 458 10.02 -9.26 -10.48
N TYR A 459 9.37 -10.42 -10.64
CA TYR A 459 8.71 -11.13 -9.53
C TYR A 459 9.20 -12.57 -9.34
N GLY A 460 10.03 -13.11 -10.23
CA GLY A 460 10.43 -14.52 -10.19
C GLY A 460 11.16 -14.90 -8.90
N ALA A 461 12.18 -14.14 -8.52
CA ALA A 461 12.91 -14.39 -7.27
C ALA A 461 12.02 -14.22 -6.03
N PHE A 462 11.10 -13.24 -6.05
CA PHE A 462 10.13 -13.05 -4.98
C PHE A 462 9.14 -14.22 -4.87
N LEU A 463 8.61 -14.71 -6.00
CA LEU A 463 7.72 -15.88 -6.04
C LEU A 463 8.43 -17.12 -5.48
N ASN A 464 9.69 -17.32 -5.84
CA ASN A 464 10.49 -18.44 -5.34
C ASN A 464 10.66 -18.36 -3.82
N ALA A 465 11.01 -17.19 -3.27
CA ALA A 465 11.13 -16.99 -1.83
C ALA A 465 9.79 -17.24 -1.10
N LEU A 466 8.65 -16.85 -1.70
CA LEU A 466 7.34 -17.18 -1.16
C LEU A 466 7.04 -18.69 -1.19
N LYS A 467 7.33 -19.38 -2.30
CA LYS A 467 7.10 -20.83 -2.44
C LYS A 467 7.94 -21.64 -1.45
N GLN A 468 9.16 -21.21 -1.13
CA GLN A 468 10.01 -21.84 -0.12
C GLN A 468 9.40 -21.82 1.28
N MET A 469 8.46 -20.91 1.58
CA MET A 469 7.73 -20.93 2.85
C MET A 469 6.89 -22.20 3.02
N ARG A 470 6.54 -22.90 1.92
CA ARG A 470 5.80 -24.17 1.96
C ARG A 470 6.55 -25.26 2.72
N GLU A 471 7.87 -25.28 2.60
CA GLU A 471 8.74 -26.26 3.28
C GLU A 471 8.94 -25.93 4.77
N ARG A 472 8.43 -24.79 5.23
CA ARG A 472 8.62 -24.29 6.58
C ARG A 472 7.29 -24.29 7.32
N ASN A 473 6.46 -23.27 7.08
CA ASN A 473 5.30 -22.96 7.92
C ASN A 473 4.05 -22.51 7.13
N LEU A 474 4.06 -22.52 5.79
CA LEU A 474 2.89 -22.14 4.98
C LEU A 474 2.28 -23.38 4.32
N ASN A 475 1.17 -23.90 4.86
CA ASN A 475 0.54 -25.12 4.36
C ASN A 475 -0.51 -24.80 3.28
N TYR A 476 -0.24 -25.17 2.03
CA TYR A 476 -1.16 -24.99 0.89
C TYR A 476 -0.85 -25.99 -0.24
N ASP A 477 -1.83 -26.23 -1.13
CA ASP A 477 -1.70 -27.10 -2.33
C ASP A 477 -0.84 -26.48 -3.44
#